data_AF-A0AAI8QBE4-F1
#
_entry.id   AF-A0AAI8QBE4-F1
#
_cell.length_a   1.000
_cell.length_b   1.000
_cell.length_c   1.000
_cell.angle_alpha   90.00
_cell.angle_beta   90.00
_cell.angle_gamma   90.00
#
_symmetry.space_group_name_H-M   'P 1'
#
loop_
_entity.id
_entity.type
_entity.pdbx_description
1 polymer ?
#
loop_
_entity_poly.entity_id
_entity_poly.type
_entity_poly.pdbx_seq_one_letter_code
_entity_poly.pdbx_strand_id
1 'polypeptide(L)'
;MKKMTRMRALFCVLLAATAIGGGAAAYSQTRDSMWDSSQLPETRGTVRQYTLTPRGDVDGVILTDGTEVKLPPHLTAQIVFAIRPGDNVSIRGLRARAMPLLDAASITNIATGKSVVDNGPPDRRAGNDDQVVGGRIAALLHGKRGEVNGALLDDGTTLRLPPPEAERLQDQLRQGQTVSARGDILDTALGKVVDVRAIGASPEQMTELRGPRPPGPKDGPDRRGPPPPPGFGPPPPPPPRG
;
A
#
# COMPACT_ATOMS: atom_id res chain seq x y z
N MET A 1 76.13 19.80 5.37
CA MET A 1 75.24 19.15 6.36
C MET A 1 73.78 19.35 5.94
N LYS A 2 73.02 18.25 5.82
CA LYS A 2 71.54 18.10 5.71
C LYS A 2 70.78 19.02 4.73
N LYS A 3 70.41 18.49 3.55
CA LYS A 3 69.10 17.88 3.18
C LYS A 3 68.02 18.94 2.90
N MET A 4 67.68 19.14 1.60
CA MET A 4 66.43 18.66 0.94
C MET A 4 65.20 19.51 1.31
N THR A 5 64.27 19.92 0.45
CA THR A 5 63.94 19.64 -0.96
C THR A 5 62.81 20.60 -1.36
N ARG A 6 62.94 21.17 -2.57
CA ARG A 6 61.93 21.52 -3.59
C ARG A 6 60.48 21.76 -3.16
N MET A 7 59.86 22.82 -3.70
CA MET A 7 58.65 22.60 -4.49
C MET A 7 58.47 23.65 -5.59
N ARG A 8 58.12 23.13 -6.77
CA ARG A 8 57.96 23.81 -8.05
C ARG A 8 56.72 24.70 -8.09
N ALA A 9 56.81 25.69 -8.97
CA ALA A 9 55.80 26.68 -9.27
C ALA A 9 54.63 26.15 -10.14
N LEU A 10 53.52 26.88 -9.99
CA LEU A 10 52.64 27.42 -11.04
C LEU A 10 51.55 26.56 -11.71
N PHE A 11 50.41 27.25 -11.89
CA PHE A 11 49.30 27.07 -12.84
C PHE A 11 48.19 26.04 -12.55
N CYS A 12 46.96 26.53 -12.30
CA CYS A 12 45.93 26.70 -13.35
C CYS A 12 44.57 27.09 -12.73
N VAL A 13 44.04 28.23 -13.16
CA VAL A 13 42.62 28.60 -13.01
C VAL A 13 41.80 27.76 -13.97
N LEU A 14 40.77 27.07 -13.48
CA LEU A 14 39.68 26.56 -14.31
C LEU A 14 38.35 26.76 -13.57
N LEU A 15 37.50 27.62 -14.15
CA LEU A 15 36.09 27.75 -13.81
C LEU A 15 35.39 26.41 -14.03
N ALA A 16 34.70 25.90 -13.02
CA ALA A 16 33.68 24.87 -13.19
C ALA A 16 32.34 25.44 -12.74
N ALA A 17 31.47 25.70 -13.72
CA ALA A 17 30.08 26.08 -13.51
C ALA A 17 29.33 24.91 -12.86
N THR A 18 28.99 25.04 -11.57
CA THR A 18 28.04 24.14 -10.93
C THR A 18 26.63 24.59 -11.31
N ALA A 19 26.05 23.91 -12.29
CA ALA A 19 24.63 23.93 -12.55
C ALA A 19 23.89 23.48 -11.27
N ILE A 20 23.09 24.37 -10.70
CA ILE A 20 22.12 24.04 -9.66
C ILE A 20 21.00 23.27 -10.38
N GLY A 21 21.23 21.98 -10.60
CA GLY A 21 20.20 21.04 -11.00
C GLY A 21 19.22 20.89 -9.84
N GLY A 22 17.99 21.34 -10.06
CA GLY A 22 16.88 21.17 -9.14
C GLY A 22 16.63 19.68 -8.89
N GLY A 23 17.18 19.18 -7.80
CA GLY A 23 16.63 18.01 -7.12
C GLY A 23 15.42 18.49 -6.36
N ALA A 24 14.26 18.51 -7.01
CA ALA A 24 13.01 18.39 -6.29
C ALA A 24 13.09 17.05 -5.57
N ALA A 25 13.52 17.08 -4.30
CA ALA A 25 13.25 16.00 -3.38
C ALA A 25 11.74 15.85 -3.43
N ALA A 26 11.27 14.84 -4.16
CA ALA A 26 9.93 14.33 -4.02
C ALA A 26 9.84 13.88 -2.57
N TYR A 27 9.44 14.81 -1.71
CA TYR A 27 8.86 14.47 -0.43
C TYR A 27 7.68 13.59 -0.81
N SER A 28 7.86 12.27 -0.71
CA SER A 28 6.74 11.39 -0.48
C SER A 28 6.07 11.96 0.75
N GLN A 29 4.99 12.71 0.55
CA GLN A 29 4.08 13.06 1.62
C GLN A 29 3.54 11.72 2.06
N THR A 30 4.23 11.05 3.00
CA THR A 30 3.57 10.17 3.94
C THR A 30 2.40 10.99 4.38
N ARG A 31 1.18 10.62 3.95
CA ARG A 31 -0.01 11.33 4.39
C ARG A 31 0.08 11.26 5.89
N ASP A 32 0.42 12.38 6.51
CA ASP A 32 0.59 12.44 7.94
C ASP A 32 -0.72 11.93 8.48
N SER A 33 -0.67 10.77 9.13
CA SER A 33 -1.78 10.32 9.94
C SER A 33 -2.20 11.55 10.73
N MET A 34 -3.48 11.92 10.69
CA MET A 34 -3.98 13.13 11.38
C MET A 34 -3.52 13.19 12.85
N TRP A 35 -3.16 12.02 13.38
CA TRP A 35 -2.46 11.80 14.63
C TRP A 35 -0.98 11.46 14.40
N ASP A 36 -0.09 12.26 14.98
CA ASP A 36 1.34 11.96 15.09
C ASP A 36 1.56 10.86 16.14
N SER A 37 1.74 9.61 15.68
CA SER A 37 1.99 8.46 16.54
C SER A 37 3.25 8.60 17.41
N SER A 38 4.16 9.52 17.06
CA SER A 38 5.37 9.77 17.84
C SER A 38 5.07 10.43 19.19
N GLN A 39 3.92 11.08 19.34
CA GLN A 39 3.51 11.74 20.59
C GLN A 39 2.83 10.78 21.58
N LEU A 40 2.52 9.56 21.16
CA LEU A 40 1.90 8.57 22.04
C LEU A 40 2.93 7.99 23.03
N PRO A 41 2.49 7.63 24.25
CA PRO A 41 3.37 7.00 25.24
C PRO A 41 4.09 5.76 24.70
N GLU A 42 5.39 5.67 24.96
CA GLU A 42 6.24 4.54 24.58
C GLU A 42 6.26 3.48 25.68
N THR A 43 6.03 2.21 25.32
CA THR A 43 6.17 1.03 26.16
C THR A 43 7.14 0.06 25.50
N ARG A 44 8.03 -0.58 26.27
CA ARG A 44 8.98 -1.57 25.76
C ARG A 44 8.70 -2.94 26.33
N GLY A 45 9.01 -3.98 25.56
CA GLY A 45 8.98 -5.35 26.04
C GLY A 45 9.49 -6.33 25.00
N THR A 46 9.50 -7.60 25.37
CA THR A 46 9.91 -8.70 24.48
C THR A 46 8.67 -9.41 23.96
N VAL A 47 8.60 -9.63 22.66
CA VAL A 47 7.47 -10.35 22.04
C VAL A 47 7.52 -11.82 22.44
N ARG A 48 6.44 -12.34 22.99
CA ARG A 48 6.28 -13.76 23.31
C ARG A 48 5.65 -14.53 22.15
N GLN A 49 4.57 -14.01 21.58
CA GLN A 49 3.84 -14.65 20.47
C GLN A 49 2.92 -13.64 19.76
N TYR A 50 2.45 -14.00 18.56
CA TYR A 50 1.39 -13.27 17.88
C TYR A 50 0.01 -13.59 18.47
N THR A 51 -0.93 -12.66 18.32
CA THR A 51 -2.37 -12.94 18.42
C THR A 51 -2.97 -12.99 17.02
N LEU A 52 -4.00 -13.82 16.85
CA LEU A 52 -4.64 -14.04 15.57
C LEU A 52 -6.14 -13.78 15.66
N THR A 53 -6.69 -13.21 14.60
CA THR A 53 -8.14 -13.21 14.37
C THR A 53 -8.64 -14.63 14.06
N PRO A 54 -9.96 -14.89 14.15
CA PRO A 54 -10.54 -16.16 13.70
C PRO A 54 -10.29 -16.49 12.22
N ARG A 55 -9.90 -15.50 11.40
CA ARG A 55 -9.56 -15.68 9.97
C ARG A 55 -8.09 -16.07 9.76
N GLY A 56 -7.28 -16.03 10.82
CA GLY A 56 -5.85 -16.31 10.75
C GLY A 56 -4.96 -15.10 10.51
N ASP A 57 -5.53 -13.89 10.39
CA ASP A 57 -4.78 -12.64 10.29
C ASP A 57 -4.14 -12.29 11.65
N VAL A 58 -2.95 -11.71 11.66
CA VAL A 58 -2.29 -11.22 12.89
C VAL A 58 -2.94 -9.91 13.31
N ASP A 59 -3.51 -9.87 14.52
CA ASP A 59 -4.17 -8.69 15.11
C ASP A 59 -3.44 -8.12 16.33
N GLY A 60 -2.21 -8.58 16.56
CA GLY A 60 -1.45 -8.16 17.72
C GLY A 60 -0.31 -9.09 18.12
N VAL A 61 0.25 -8.78 19.28
CA VAL A 61 1.29 -9.57 19.94
C VAL A 61 1.03 -9.63 21.45
N ILE A 62 1.47 -10.71 22.08
CA ILE A 62 1.58 -10.81 23.53
C ILE A 62 3.05 -10.61 23.91
N LEU A 63 3.31 -9.74 24.88
CA LEU A 63 4.64 -9.55 25.45
C LEU A 63 4.92 -10.59 26.55
N THR A 64 6.19 -10.77 26.90
CA THR A 64 6.63 -11.73 27.93
C THR A 64 6.08 -11.42 29.33
N ASP A 65 5.76 -10.15 29.61
CA ASP A 65 5.11 -9.70 30.84
C ASP A 65 3.59 -9.94 30.88
N GLY A 66 3.02 -10.49 29.81
CA GLY A 66 1.59 -10.75 29.67
C GLY A 66 0.78 -9.59 29.09
N THR A 67 1.43 -8.47 28.72
CA THR A 67 0.75 -7.35 28.05
C THR A 67 0.29 -7.76 26.65
N GLU A 68 -0.99 -7.58 26.37
CA GLU A 68 -1.58 -7.73 25.05
C GLU A 68 -1.47 -6.42 24.28
N VAL A 69 -0.87 -6.47 23.09
CA VAL A 69 -0.72 -5.32 22.20
C VAL A 69 -1.59 -5.56 20.97
N LYS A 70 -2.63 -4.75 20.79
CA LYS A 70 -3.51 -4.81 19.63
C LYS A 70 -2.96 -3.98 18.49
N LEU A 71 -3.00 -4.56 17.30
CA LEU A 71 -2.71 -3.92 16.04
C LEU A 71 -3.82 -4.26 15.03
N PRO A 72 -4.14 -3.37 14.09
CA PRO A 72 -5.12 -3.69 13.06
C PRO A 72 -4.71 -4.88 12.18
N PRO A 73 -5.65 -5.77 11.81
CA PRO A 73 -5.34 -6.98 11.04
C PRO A 73 -4.82 -6.69 9.62
N HIS A 74 -5.09 -5.50 9.04
CA HIS A 74 -4.52 -5.12 7.74
C HIS A 74 -3.00 -4.97 7.76
N LEU A 75 -2.39 -4.86 8.95
CA LEU A 75 -0.93 -4.79 9.11
C LEU A 75 -0.27 -6.16 9.22
N THR A 76 -1.02 -7.27 9.10
CA THR A 76 -0.51 -8.64 9.25
C THR A 76 0.85 -8.86 8.58
N ALA A 77 0.96 -8.57 7.28
CA ALA A 77 2.18 -8.78 6.51
C ALA A 77 3.36 -7.93 7.00
N GLN A 78 3.10 -6.69 7.42
CA GLN A 78 4.13 -5.78 7.91
C GLN A 78 4.65 -6.24 9.27
N ILE A 79 3.74 -6.66 10.16
CA ILE A 79 4.07 -7.16 11.50
C ILE A 79 4.97 -8.39 11.39
N VAL A 80 4.56 -9.43 10.66
CA VAL A 80 5.33 -10.68 10.58
C VAL A 80 6.68 -10.53 9.87
N PHE A 81 6.84 -9.49 9.04
CA PHE A 81 8.10 -9.18 8.37
C PHE A 81 9.08 -8.40 9.27
N ALA A 82 8.55 -7.52 10.12
CA ALA A 82 9.34 -6.61 10.96
C ALA A 82 9.61 -7.15 12.37
N ILE A 83 8.68 -7.93 12.92
CA ILE A 83 8.64 -8.34 14.32
C ILE A 83 8.47 -9.85 14.40
N ARG A 84 9.24 -10.50 15.26
CA ARG A 84 9.19 -11.94 15.53
C ARG A 84 9.10 -12.20 17.04
N PRO A 85 8.54 -13.36 17.46
CA PRO A 85 8.71 -13.84 18.83
C PRO A 85 10.19 -13.86 19.24
N GLY A 86 10.49 -13.33 20.43
CA GLY A 86 11.83 -13.13 20.96
C GLY A 86 12.40 -11.73 20.70
N ASP A 87 11.81 -10.93 19.81
CA ASP A 87 12.31 -9.58 19.53
C ASP A 87 12.00 -8.62 20.68
N ASN A 88 12.96 -7.73 20.98
CA ASN A 88 12.73 -6.57 21.82
C ASN A 88 12.12 -5.46 20.98
N VAL A 89 10.96 -4.96 21.42
CA VAL A 89 10.18 -3.97 20.70
C VAL A 89 9.92 -2.73 21.55
N SER A 90 9.83 -1.60 20.86
CA SER A 90 9.31 -0.33 21.37
C SER A 90 7.96 -0.10 20.72
N ILE A 91 6.93 0.15 21.52
CA ILE A 91 5.55 0.28 21.06
C ILE A 91 5.03 1.64 21.49
N ARG A 92 4.43 2.39 20.57
CA ARG A 92 3.73 3.64 20.89
C ARG A 92 2.23 3.44 20.74
N GLY A 93 1.48 3.76 21.79
CA GLY A 93 0.07 3.43 21.85
C GLY A 93 -0.62 3.89 23.13
N LEU A 94 -1.93 3.64 23.18
CA LEU A 94 -2.76 3.95 24.34
C LEU A 94 -2.96 2.72 25.20
N ARG A 95 -2.54 2.80 26.46
CA ARG A 95 -2.70 1.71 27.42
C ARG A 95 -4.10 1.74 28.04
N ALA A 96 -4.77 0.60 28.07
CA ALA A 96 -6.01 0.44 28.80
C ALA A 96 -5.77 0.64 30.31
N ARG A 97 -6.69 1.32 30.98
CA ARG A 97 -6.56 1.58 32.43
C ARG A 97 -6.80 0.35 33.29
N ALA A 98 -7.70 -0.53 32.87
CA ALA A 98 -8.23 -1.61 33.70
C ALA A 98 -7.52 -2.97 33.50
N MET A 99 -6.65 -3.10 32.50
CA MET A 99 -6.05 -4.38 32.11
C MET A 99 -4.74 -4.16 31.33
N PRO A 100 -3.84 -5.16 31.26
CA PRO A 100 -2.59 -5.05 30.51
C PRO A 100 -2.83 -5.18 29.00
N LEU A 101 -3.56 -4.22 28.44
CA LEU A 101 -3.90 -4.10 27.03
C LEU A 101 -3.36 -2.77 26.50
N LEU A 102 -2.75 -2.79 25.33
CA LEU A 102 -2.17 -1.63 24.66
C LEU A 102 -2.71 -1.58 23.23
N ASP A 103 -3.39 -0.50 22.87
CA ASP A 103 -3.81 -0.22 21.49
C ASP A 103 -2.67 0.52 20.78
N ALA A 104 -1.94 -0.18 19.91
CA ALA A 104 -0.70 0.30 19.34
C ALA A 104 -0.92 1.03 18.01
N ALA A 105 -0.43 2.27 17.95
CA ALA A 105 -0.32 3.02 16.71
C ALA A 105 0.99 2.70 15.97
N SER A 106 2.05 2.31 16.69
CA SER A 106 3.26 1.81 16.07
C SER A 106 4.00 0.79 16.93
N ILE A 107 4.75 -0.09 16.26
CA ILE A 107 5.64 -1.06 16.88
C ILE A 107 6.97 -1.10 16.12
N THR A 108 8.07 -0.96 16.83
CA THR A 108 9.43 -0.91 16.28
C THR A 108 10.29 -1.99 16.91
N ASN A 109 10.95 -2.79 16.08
CA ASN A 109 11.99 -3.71 16.54
C ASN A 109 13.24 -2.90 16.91
N ILE A 110 13.67 -2.99 18.17
CA ILE A 110 14.79 -2.20 18.68
C ILE A 110 16.13 -2.65 18.06
N ALA A 111 16.29 -3.95 17.80
CA ALA A 111 17.53 -4.50 17.27
C ALA A 111 17.70 -4.20 15.77
N THR A 112 16.61 -4.25 14.99
CA THR A 112 16.67 -4.08 13.53
C THR A 112 16.25 -2.68 13.06
N GLY A 113 15.64 -1.87 13.92
CA GLY A 113 15.09 -0.56 13.57
C GLY A 113 13.84 -0.62 12.69
N LYS A 114 13.35 -1.80 12.31
CA LYS A 114 12.14 -1.95 11.48
C LYS A 114 10.91 -1.52 12.27
N SER A 115 10.13 -0.62 11.69
CA SER A 115 8.92 -0.09 12.31
C SER A 115 7.68 -0.37 11.47
N VAL A 116 6.57 -0.64 12.15
CA VAL A 116 5.23 -0.77 11.58
C VAL A 116 4.39 0.32 12.23
N VAL A 117 3.75 1.15 11.41
CA VAL A 117 2.91 2.26 11.84
C VAL A 117 1.52 2.06 11.24
N ASP A 118 0.48 2.16 12.07
CA ASP A 118 -0.89 2.19 11.60
C ASP A 118 -1.20 3.57 11.04
N ASN A 119 -1.40 3.65 9.73
CA ASN A 119 -1.88 4.85 9.04
C ASN A 119 -3.39 4.78 8.77
N GLY A 120 -4.11 3.95 9.53
CA GLY A 120 -5.49 3.61 9.27
C GLY A 120 -5.63 2.53 8.21
N PRO A 121 -6.85 2.00 8.02
CA PRO A 121 -7.13 1.09 6.93
C PRO A 121 -6.81 1.78 5.59
N PRO A 122 -6.24 1.06 4.61
CA PRO A 122 -6.02 1.62 3.29
C PRO A 122 -7.36 2.15 2.77
N ASP A 123 -7.43 3.46 2.60
CA ASP A 123 -8.62 4.10 2.08
C ASP A 123 -8.86 3.51 0.69
N ARG A 124 -9.94 2.75 0.50
CA ARG A 124 -10.36 2.31 -0.85
C ARG A 124 -10.68 3.49 -1.78
N ARG A 125 -10.72 4.71 -1.22
CA ARG A 125 -10.93 5.99 -1.91
C ARG A 125 -9.68 6.86 -1.96
N ALA A 126 -8.56 6.43 -1.38
CA ALA A 126 -7.27 7.12 -1.40
C ALA A 126 -6.54 6.97 -2.74
N GLY A 127 -7.13 6.24 -3.69
CA GLY A 127 -6.90 6.38 -5.12
C GLY A 127 -7.42 7.71 -5.64
N ASN A 128 -6.94 8.82 -5.06
CA ASN A 128 -7.18 10.15 -5.59
C ASN A 128 -5.88 10.92 -5.80
N ASP A 129 -4.75 10.26 -5.55
CA ASP A 129 -3.49 10.65 -6.14
C ASP A 129 -3.48 10.04 -7.53
N ASP A 130 -4.30 10.64 -8.39
CA ASP A 130 -4.40 10.31 -9.79
C ASP A 130 -3.10 10.73 -10.50
N GLN A 131 -2.05 9.98 -10.21
CA GLN A 131 -0.67 10.34 -10.53
C GLN A 131 -0.25 9.65 -11.82
N VAL A 132 0.53 10.39 -12.59
CA VAL A 132 1.17 9.88 -13.80
C VAL A 132 2.50 9.24 -13.41
N VAL A 133 2.63 7.95 -13.69
CA VAL A 133 3.87 7.17 -13.55
C VAL A 133 4.37 6.81 -14.93
N GLY A 134 5.63 7.13 -15.20
CA GLY A 134 6.29 6.81 -16.47
C GLY A 134 7.50 5.92 -16.25
N GLY A 135 7.72 4.96 -17.14
CA GLY A 135 8.88 4.08 -17.07
C GLY A 135 9.00 3.17 -18.29
N ARG A 136 10.07 2.38 -18.32
CA ARG A 136 10.27 1.35 -19.34
C ARG A 136 9.72 0.02 -18.81
N ILE A 137 9.04 -0.72 -19.69
CA ILE A 137 8.47 -2.02 -19.36
C ILE A 137 9.57 -3.07 -19.26
N ALA A 138 9.79 -3.59 -18.06
CA ALA A 138 10.70 -4.70 -17.79
C ALA A 138 10.12 -6.06 -18.20
N ALA A 139 8.81 -6.27 -17.95
CA ALA A 139 8.13 -7.54 -18.24
C ALA A 139 6.61 -7.38 -18.29
N LEU A 140 5.92 -8.30 -18.96
CA LEU A 140 4.47 -8.45 -18.89
C LEU A 140 4.05 -9.31 -17.71
N LEU A 141 2.97 -8.93 -17.04
CA LEU A 141 2.37 -9.69 -15.97
C LEU A 141 1.14 -10.45 -16.47
N HIS A 142 0.96 -11.66 -15.96
CA HIS A 142 -0.09 -12.56 -16.38
C HIS A 142 -0.96 -13.02 -15.21
N GLY A 143 -2.22 -13.28 -15.48
CA GLY A 143 -3.13 -13.97 -14.59
C GLY A 143 -2.90 -15.47 -14.59
N LYS A 144 -3.67 -16.19 -13.76
CA LYS A 144 -3.52 -17.64 -13.58
C LYS A 144 -3.87 -18.44 -14.84
N ARG A 145 -4.60 -17.84 -15.79
CA ARG A 145 -5.01 -18.47 -17.05
C ARG A 145 -4.09 -18.07 -18.21
N GLY A 146 -2.98 -17.35 -17.93
CA GLY A 146 -2.03 -16.87 -18.93
C GLY A 146 -2.45 -15.58 -19.64
N GLU A 147 -3.54 -14.96 -19.23
CA GLU A 147 -4.03 -13.68 -19.73
C GLU A 147 -3.14 -12.53 -19.26
N VAL A 148 -2.86 -11.54 -20.11
CA VAL A 148 -2.11 -10.34 -19.69
C VAL A 148 -2.98 -9.56 -18.71
N ASN A 149 -2.42 -9.19 -17.55
CA ASN A 149 -3.14 -8.42 -16.52
C ASN A 149 -2.40 -7.15 -16.08
N GLY A 150 -1.24 -6.87 -16.69
CA GLY A 150 -0.37 -5.81 -16.23
C GLY A 150 1.00 -5.79 -16.90
N ALA A 151 1.82 -4.86 -16.42
CA ALA A 151 3.23 -4.74 -16.78
C ALA A 151 4.07 -4.41 -15.55
N LEU A 152 5.30 -4.88 -15.50
CA LEU A 152 6.32 -4.49 -14.54
C LEU A 152 7.23 -3.45 -15.20
N LEU A 153 7.48 -2.35 -14.51
CA LEU A 153 8.44 -1.32 -14.93
C LEU A 153 9.85 -1.63 -14.39
N ASP A 154 10.87 -1.06 -15.03
CA ASP A 154 12.29 -1.25 -14.66
C ASP A 154 12.63 -0.81 -13.23
N ASP A 155 11.86 0.12 -12.65
CA ASP A 155 12.01 0.59 -11.27
C ASP A 155 11.36 -0.35 -10.23
N GLY A 156 10.73 -1.44 -10.69
CA GLY A 156 9.99 -2.39 -9.86
C GLY A 156 8.51 -2.05 -9.67
N THR A 157 8.02 -0.95 -10.24
CA THR A 157 6.60 -0.56 -10.16
C THR A 157 5.74 -1.51 -10.99
N THR A 158 4.68 -2.03 -10.39
CA THR A 158 3.73 -2.92 -11.07
C THR A 158 2.50 -2.14 -11.53
N LEU A 159 2.27 -2.09 -12.84
CA LEU A 159 1.05 -1.58 -13.44
C LEU A 159 0.02 -2.71 -13.54
N ARG A 160 -1.12 -2.59 -12.86
CA ARG A 160 -2.28 -3.47 -13.07
C ARG A 160 -3.25 -2.83 -14.04
N LEU A 161 -3.59 -3.58 -15.08
CA LEU A 161 -4.60 -3.17 -16.05
C LEU A 161 -5.85 -4.03 -15.86
N PRO A 162 -7.06 -3.46 -16.09
CA PRO A 162 -8.26 -4.26 -16.25
C PRO A 162 -8.03 -5.33 -17.33
N PRO A 163 -8.45 -6.60 -17.11
CA PRO A 163 -8.14 -7.69 -18.04
C PRO A 163 -8.53 -7.43 -19.51
N PRO A 164 -9.74 -6.88 -19.83
CA PRO A 164 -10.11 -6.64 -21.23
C PRO A 164 -9.20 -5.60 -21.91
N GLU A 165 -8.75 -4.60 -21.15
CA GLU A 165 -7.92 -3.51 -21.60
C GLU A 165 -6.46 -3.95 -21.76
N ALA A 166 -5.97 -4.82 -20.88
CA ALA A 166 -4.66 -5.44 -20.98
C ALA A 166 -4.53 -6.26 -22.27
N GLU A 167 -5.54 -7.04 -22.63
CA GLU A 167 -5.58 -7.80 -23.89
C GLU A 167 -5.58 -6.87 -25.12
N ARG A 168 -6.32 -5.75 -25.06
CA ARG A 168 -6.38 -4.76 -26.14
C ARG A 168 -5.05 -4.05 -26.37
N LEU A 169 -4.27 -3.88 -25.31
CA LEU A 169 -3.02 -3.10 -25.31
C LEU A 169 -1.76 -3.97 -25.31
N GLN A 170 -1.89 -5.29 -25.40
CA GLN A 170 -0.77 -6.24 -25.39
C GLN A 170 0.33 -5.87 -26.41
N ASP A 171 -0.05 -5.35 -27.59
CA ASP A 171 0.88 -4.95 -28.63
C ASP A 171 1.70 -3.70 -28.29
N GLN A 172 1.16 -2.85 -27.41
CA GLN A 172 1.77 -1.62 -26.90
C GLN A 172 2.53 -1.87 -25.59
N LEU A 173 2.24 -2.98 -24.90
CA LEU A 173 2.89 -3.37 -23.65
C LEU A 173 4.06 -4.33 -23.91
N ARG A 174 4.98 -3.95 -24.81
CA ARG A 174 6.16 -4.79 -25.09
C ARG A 174 7.29 -4.45 -24.15
N GLN A 175 8.02 -5.49 -23.74
CA GLN A 175 9.27 -5.32 -23.01
C GLN A 175 10.20 -4.33 -23.72
N GLY A 176 10.79 -3.41 -22.97
CA GLY A 176 11.68 -2.36 -23.46
C GLY A 176 10.98 -1.09 -23.96
N GLN A 177 9.65 -1.08 -24.12
CA GLN A 177 8.92 0.14 -24.49
C GLN A 177 8.74 1.08 -23.30
N THR A 178 8.77 2.38 -23.58
CA THR A 178 8.39 3.40 -22.61
C THR A 178 6.87 3.49 -22.55
N VAL A 179 6.34 3.57 -21.34
CA VAL A 179 4.91 3.72 -21.09
C VAL A 179 4.70 4.79 -20.03
N SER A 180 3.58 5.48 -20.13
CA SER A 180 3.08 6.38 -19.11
C SER A 180 1.67 5.95 -18.74
N ALA A 181 1.46 5.73 -17.45
CA ALA A 181 0.21 5.26 -16.89
C ALA A 181 -0.26 6.23 -15.81
N ARG A 182 -1.54 6.56 -15.82
CA ARG A 182 -2.21 7.34 -14.80
C ARG A 182 -3.14 6.43 -14.03
N GLY A 183 -3.14 6.51 -12.70
CA GLY A 183 -4.00 5.65 -11.90
C GLY A 183 -3.77 5.77 -10.41
N ASP A 184 -4.35 4.83 -9.66
CA ASP A 184 -4.29 4.83 -8.21
C ASP A 184 -3.02 4.13 -7.73
N ILE A 185 -2.17 4.85 -7.03
CA ILE A 185 -0.90 4.31 -6.53
C ILE A 185 -1.09 3.73 -5.13
N LEU A 186 -0.68 2.47 -4.97
CA LEU A 186 -0.49 1.79 -3.70
C LEU A 186 1.00 1.54 -3.49
N ASP A 187 1.62 2.33 -2.61
CA ASP A 187 3.02 2.15 -2.21
C ASP A 187 3.10 1.42 -0.87
N THR A 188 3.88 0.34 -0.83
CA THR A 188 4.06 -0.48 0.37
C THR A 188 5.52 -0.87 0.51
N ALA A 189 5.91 -1.32 1.70
CA ALA A 189 7.25 -1.89 1.93
C ALA A 189 7.57 -3.12 1.05
N LEU A 190 6.56 -3.73 0.40
CA LEU A 190 6.73 -4.87 -0.50
C LEU A 190 6.84 -4.46 -1.98
N GLY A 191 6.59 -3.19 -2.30
CA GLY A 191 6.60 -2.68 -3.66
C GLY A 191 5.50 -1.66 -3.93
N LYS A 192 5.58 -1.06 -5.13
CA LYS A 192 4.65 -0.05 -5.63
C LYS A 192 3.75 -0.67 -6.70
N VAL A 193 2.45 -0.50 -6.56
CA VAL A 193 1.44 -0.94 -7.53
C VAL A 193 0.63 0.26 -8.00
N VAL A 194 0.34 0.33 -9.29
CA VAL A 194 -0.56 1.33 -9.87
C VAL A 194 -1.76 0.61 -10.47
N ASP A 195 -2.96 0.91 -9.98
CA ASP A 195 -4.21 0.48 -10.63
C ASP A 195 -4.52 1.47 -11.76
N VAL A 196 -4.26 1.05 -13.00
CA VAL A 196 -4.17 1.95 -14.14
C VAL A 196 -5.57 2.35 -14.62
N ARG A 197 -5.81 3.66 -14.65
CA ARG A 197 -7.04 4.29 -15.18
C ARG A 197 -6.84 4.90 -16.56
N ALA A 198 -5.64 5.33 -16.93
CA ALA A 198 -5.31 5.72 -18.29
C ALA A 198 -3.87 5.30 -18.64
N ILE A 199 -3.61 4.99 -19.91
CA ILE A 199 -2.28 4.52 -20.33
C ILE A 199 -1.95 4.96 -21.76
N GLY A 200 -0.67 5.25 -22.00
CA GLY A 200 -0.18 5.68 -23.30
C GLY A 200 1.33 5.61 -23.40
N ALA A 201 1.87 5.96 -24.56
CA ALA A 201 3.33 6.06 -24.77
C ALA A 201 3.96 7.25 -24.02
N SER A 202 3.15 8.28 -23.74
CA SER A 202 3.54 9.52 -23.07
C SER A 202 2.38 10.10 -22.25
N PRO A 203 2.64 10.98 -21.27
CA PRO A 203 1.59 11.63 -20.48
C PRO A 203 0.54 12.38 -21.32
N GLU A 204 0.94 12.90 -22.49
CA GLU A 204 0.08 13.66 -23.39
C GLU A 204 -0.76 12.76 -24.31
N GLN A 205 -0.40 11.48 -24.43
CA GLN A 205 -1.03 10.50 -25.33
C GLN A 205 -1.63 9.33 -24.57
N MET A 206 -2.33 9.61 -23.47
CA MET A 206 -3.01 8.58 -22.69
C MET A 206 -4.41 8.30 -23.20
N THR A 207 -4.78 7.02 -23.20
CA THR A 207 -6.16 6.56 -23.41
C THR A 207 -6.75 6.12 -22.08
N GLU A 208 -7.92 6.67 -21.74
CA GLU A 208 -8.69 6.22 -20.58
C GLU A 208 -9.08 4.75 -20.72
N LEU A 209 -8.73 3.96 -19.72
CA LEU A 209 -9.14 2.57 -19.58
C LEU A 209 -10.55 2.55 -19.01
N ARG A 210 -11.45 1.78 -19.63
CA ARG A 210 -12.80 1.61 -19.09
C ARG A 210 -12.70 0.76 -17.83
N GLY A 211 -12.77 1.41 -16.67
CA GLY A 211 -12.86 0.70 -15.40
C GLY A 211 -14.14 -0.15 -15.32
N PRO A 212 -14.18 -1.16 -14.43
CA PRO A 212 -15.41 -1.83 -14.08
C PRO A 212 -16.47 -0.79 -13.74
N ARG A 213 -17.67 -0.89 -14.34
CA ARG A 213 -18.78 0.00 -14.04
C ARG A 213 -18.95 0.06 -12.52
N PRO A 214 -18.93 1.24 -11.88
CA PRO A 214 -19.17 1.32 -10.45
C PRO A 214 -20.47 0.57 -10.13
N PRO A 215 -20.53 -0.19 -9.02
CA PRO A 215 -21.78 -0.78 -8.58
C PRO A 215 -22.84 0.32 -8.61
N GLY A 216 -23.92 0.10 -9.36
CA GLY A 216 -25.03 1.05 -9.41
C GLY A 216 -25.49 1.38 -7.99
N PRO A 217 -26.14 2.55 -7.78
CA PRO A 217 -26.73 2.88 -6.50
C PRO A 217 -27.46 1.66 -5.92
N LYS A 218 -27.31 1.42 -4.61
CA LYS A 218 -28.00 0.31 -3.92
C LYS A 218 -29.52 0.34 -4.07
N ASP A 219 -30.06 1.45 -4.58
CA ASP A 219 -31.49 1.76 -4.70
C ASP A 219 -31.99 1.80 -6.16
N GLY A 220 -31.30 1.13 -7.10
CA GLY A 220 -31.82 0.96 -8.47
C GLY A 220 -33.12 0.13 -8.52
N PRO A 221 -34.09 0.44 -9.41
CA PRO A 221 -35.40 -0.21 -9.45
C PRO A 221 -35.38 -1.71 -9.81
N ASP A 222 -34.22 -2.23 -10.19
CA ASP A 222 -34.08 -3.55 -10.82
C ASP A 222 -33.92 -4.72 -9.83
N ARG A 223 -34.13 -4.51 -8.53
CA ARG A 223 -34.40 -5.60 -7.59
C ARG A 223 -35.90 -5.91 -7.52
N ARG A 224 -36.47 -6.37 -8.63
CA ARG A 224 -37.45 -7.46 -8.49
C ARG A 224 -36.64 -8.66 -8.03
N GLY A 225 -36.73 -8.99 -6.74
CA GLY A 225 -36.24 -10.27 -6.26
C GLY A 225 -36.79 -11.39 -7.16
N PRO A 226 -36.10 -12.53 -7.26
CA PRO A 226 -36.61 -13.67 -8.03
C PRO A 226 -38.08 -13.91 -7.65
N PRO A 227 -38.98 -14.15 -8.63
CA PRO A 227 -40.39 -14.35 -8.33
C PRO A 227 -40.54 -15.46 -7.28
N PRO A 228 -41.45 -15.30 -6.31
CA PRO A 228 -41.63 -16.30 -5.27
C PRO A 228 -41.95 -17.67 -5.91
N PRO A 229 -41.45 -18.77 -5.34
CA PRO A 229 -41.78 -20.11 -5.82
C PRO A 229 -43.31 -20.31 -5.83
N PRO A 230 -43.88 -21.01 -6.83
CA PRO A 230 -45.32 -21.24 -6.90
C PRO A 230 -45.82 -21.90 -5.60
N GLY A 231 -46.74 -21.25 -4.88
CA GLY A 231 -47.40 -21.84 -3.69
C GLY A 231 -47.45 -20.96 -2.43
N PHE A 232 -46.69 -19.86 -2.35
CA PHE A 232 -46.82 -18.91 -1.25
C PHE A 232 -47.83 -17.81 -1.57
N GLY A 233 -49.12 -18.19 -1.59
CA GLY A 233 -50.20 -17.21 -1.52
C GLY A 233 -50.29 -16.58 -0.12
N PRO A 234 -50.86 -15.37 0.03
CA PRO A 234 -51.13 -14.80 1.35
C PRO A 234 -52.00 -15.77 2.19
N PRO A 235 -51.78 -15.85 3.52
CA PRO A 235 -52.57 -16.73 4.37
C PRO A 235 -54.06 -16.36 4.30
N PRO A 236 -54.97 -17.34 4.37
CA PRO A 236 -56.41 -17.06 4.35
C PRO A 236 -56.81 -16.18 5.55
N PRO A 237 -57.84 -15.33 5.40
CA PRO A 237 -58.32 -14.49 6.48
C PRO A 237 -58.83 -15.36 7.66
N PRO A 238 -58.72 -14.87 8.91
CA PRO A 238 -59.20 -15.59 10.07
C PRO A 238 -60.72 -15.80 10.01
N PRO A 239 -61.25 -16.90 10.59
CA PRO A 239 -62.68 -17.17 10.59
C PRO A 239 -63.45 -16.09 11.36
N PRO A 240 -64.72 -15.85 11.00
CA PRO A 240 -65.57 -14.88 11.70
C PRO A 240 -65.65 -15.27 13.18
N ARG A 241 -65.48 -14.29 14.07
CA ARG A 241 -65.79 -14.48 15.50
C ARG A 241 -67.31 -14.59 15.63
N GLY A 242 -67.78 -15.76 16.06
CA GLY A 242 -69.11 -15.93 16.63
C GLY A 242 -69.20 -15.35 18.03
#